data_AF-A0A321LNE9-F1
#
_entry.id   AF-A0A321LNE9-F1
#
_cell.length_a   1.000
_cell.length_b   1.000
_cell.length_c   1.000
_cell.angle_alpha   90.00
_cell.angle_beta   90.00
_cell.angle_gamma   90.00
#
_symmetry.space_group_name_H-M   'P 1'
#
loop_
_entity.id
_entity.type
_entity.pdbx_description
1 polymer ?
#
loop_
_entity_poly.entity_id
_entity_poly.type
_entity_poly.pdbx_seq_one_letter_code
_entity_poly.pdbx_strand_id
1 'polypeptide(L)'
;MTQTTIRLKLVDVLGKGLDDHSVVADIFDQHNINHYQVTIPLNGGTDVAISLQDAPGGVYRFELSPTNYQVIQFFLTLPPGGTVVRKKSIVFPVDADRVINISAPDFRQLDQKLQTFLNASSIMLNSTDRLNGEALYNSLQPKLKAALLNLFVKSSKTKVGQKTCFDFLSSHSMVELDQDRLFAKIDASLVEETGASADFRTADFSLHKDIPPYKRFASFKTLDAEGNLQLTFSRNGTTGNDYLVDMDIDEAQGIKHLFEVIQNIFAGLTNPYHVREILMAAQGIKPLYTFQFAQKKVARIAKAAGSRS
;
A
#
# COMPACT_ATOMS: atom_id res chain seq x y z
N MET A 1 -15.75 -8.86 -41.79
CA MET A 1 -14.91 -8.49 -40.64
C MET A 1 -15.69 -8.80 -39.39
N THR A 2 -15.15 -9.64 -38.51
CA THR A 2 -15.77 -9.95 -37.23
C THR A 2 -15.17 -9.06 -36.15
N GLN A 3 -16.01 -8.28 -35.48
CA GLN A 3 -15.57 -7.41 -34.39
C GLN A 3 -15.82 -8.09 -33.04
N THR A 4 -14.78 -8.15 -32.21
CA THR A 4 -14.87 -8.55 -30.80
C THR A 4 -14.79 -7.32 -29.92
N THR A 5 -15.80 -7.11 -29.07
CA THR A 5 -15.83 -6.01 -28.08
C THR A 5 -15.60 -6.57 -26.69
N ILE A 6 -14.61 -6.05 -25.97
CA ILE A 6 -14.30 -6.43 -24.60
C ILE A 6 -14.70 -5.27 -23.68
N ARG A 7 -15.55 -5.54 -22.70
CA ARG A 7 -15.92 -4.59 -21.64
C ARG A 7 -15.19 -4.92 -20.35
N LEU A 8 -14.45 -3.94 -19.84
CA LEU A 8 -13.68 -4.03 -18.61
C LEU A 8 -14.10 -2.93 -17.64
N LYS A 9 -13.87 -3.17 -16.35
CA LYS A 9 -13.97 -2.16 -15.31
C LYS A 9 -12.60 -1.92 -14.70
N LEU A 10 -12.03 -0.74 -14.89
CA LEU A 10 -10.69 -0.34 -14.43
C LEU A 10 -10.83 0.57 -13.21
N VAL A 11 -10.18 0.20 -12.10
CA VAL A 11 -10.29 0.94 -10.83
C VAL A 11 -8.97 0.96 -10.06
N ASP A 12 -8.81 1.93 -9.16
CA ASP A 12 -7.78 1.89 -8.12
C ASP A 12 -8.18 0.94 -6.97
N VAL A 13 -7.32 0.76 -5.96
CA VAL A 13 -7.63 -0.08 -4.79
C VAL A 13 -8.80 0.43 -3.93
N LEU A 14 -9.24 1.68 -4.11
CA LEU A 14 -10.44 2.21 -3.47
C LEU A 14 -11.72 1.96 -4.29
N GLY A 15 -11.60 1.34 -5.46
CA GLY A 15 -12.71 1.13 -6.38
C GLY A 15 -13.10 2.37 -7.17
N LYS A 16 -12.28 3.43 -7.16
CA LYS A 16 -12.49 4.67 -7.92
C LYS A 16 -11.88 4.54 -9.32
N GLY A 17 -12.33 5.36 -10.27
CA GLY A 17 -11.69 5.47 -11.57
C GLY A 17 -10.23 5.94 -11.44
N LEU A 18 -9.40 5.50 -12.37
CA LEU A 18 -7.97 5.84 -12.37
C LEU A 18 -7.76 7.33 -12.62
N ASP A 19 -6.78 7.92 -11.94
CA ASP A 19 -6.34 9.30 -12.14
C ASP A 19 -5.40 9.43 -13.36
N ASP A 20 -5.85 8.89 -14.50
CA ASP A 20 -5.14 8.89 -15.78
C ASP A 20 -6.07 9.39 -16.90
N HIS A 21 -5.51 9.87 -18.01
CA HIS A 21 -6.33 10.17 -19.21
C HIS A 21 -6.67 8.92 -20.01
N SER A 22 -5.71 7.98 -20.07
CA SER A 22 -5.83 6.76 -20.85
C SER A 22 -4.98 5.64 -20.26
N VAL A 23 -5.28 4.42 -20.69
CA VAL A 23 -4.48 3.21 -20.45
C VAL A 23 -4.11 2.64 -21.81
N VAL A 24 -2.84 2.27 -22.01
CA VAL A 24 -2.42 1.52 -23.20
C VAL A 24 -2.66 0.04 -22.93
N ALA A 25 -3.31 -0.66 -23.84
CA ALA A 25 -3.51 -2.09 -23.80
C ALA A 25 -2.70 -2.76 -24.91
N ASP A 26 -1.76 -3.61 -24.54
CA ASP A 26 -1.08 -4.54 -25.42
C ASP A 26 -1.71 -5.93 -25.25
N ILE A 27 -2.22 -6.48 -26.36
CA ILE A 27 -3.06 -7.69 -26.35
C ILE A 27 -2.45 -8.69 -27.32
N PHE A 28 -2.04 -9.83 -26.77
CA PHE A 28 -1.38 -10.89 -27.52
C PHE A 28 -2.24 -12.15 -27.47
N ASP A 29 -2.36 -12.88 -28.58
CA ASP A 29 -2.84 -14.26 -28.46
C ASP A 29 -1.81 -15.12 -27.70
N GLN A 30 -2.21 -16.30 -27.23
CA GLN A 30 -1.35 -17.17 -26.44
C GLN A 30 -0.05 -17.59 -27.16
N HIS A 31 -0.04 -17.53 -28.49
CA HIS A 31 1.11 -17.91 -29.32
C HIS A 31 1.96 -16.70 -29.74
N ASN A 32 1.57 -15.49 -29.33
CA ASN A 32 2.14 -14.20 -29.75
C ASN A 32 2.21 -14.02 -31.28
N ILE A 33 1.29 -14.65 -32.02
CA ILE A 33 1.16 -14.50 -33.47
C ILE A 33 0.36 -13.23 -33.79
N ASN A 34 -0.72 -13.01 -33.04
CA ASN A 34 -1.55 -11.81 -33.16
C ASN A 34 -1.22 -10.82 -32.04
N HIS A 35 -1.00 -9.57 -32.40
CA HIS A 35 -0.78 -8.45 -31.47
C HIS A 35 -1.69 -7.28 -31.83
N TYR A 36 -2.40 -6.78 -30.82
CA TYR A 36 -3.21 -5.57 -30.91
C TYR A 36 -2.71 -4.58 -29.87
N GLN A 37 -2.65 -3.31 -30.27
CA GLN A 37 -2.35 -2.22 -29.35
C GLN A 37 -3.47 -1.19 -29.43
N VAL A 38 -4.03 -0.84 -28.27
CA VAL A 38 -5.17 0.08 -28.17
C VAL A 38 -4.91 1.11 -27.07
N THR A 39 -5.20 2.38 -27.35
CA THR A 39 -5.27 3.41 -26.30
C THR A 39 -6.71 3.53 -25.82
N ILE A 40 -6.93 3.25 -24.55
CA ILE A 40 -8.26 3.24 -23.91
C ILE A 40 -8.46 4.59 -23.20
N PRO A 41 -9.34 5.48 -23.68
CA PRO A 41 -9.66 6.71 -22.96
C PRO A 41 -10.48 6.39 -21.72
N LEU A 42 -10.13 6.99 -20.58
CA LEU A 42 -10.83 6.74 -19.31
C LEU A 42 -12.00 7.69 -19.08
N ASN A 43 -11.94 8.93 -19.59
CA ASN A 43 -13.00 9.95 -19.48
C ASN A 43 -13.58 10.14 -18.06
N GLY A 44 -12.80 9.83 -17.01
CA GLY A 44 -13.24 9.87 -15.61
C GLY A 44 -14.19 8.74 -15.17
N GLY A 45 -14.51 7.79 -16.05
CA GLY A 45 -15.32 6.60 -15.76
C GLY A 45 -14.48 5.39 -15.36
N THR A 46 -15.18 4.33 -14.92
CA THR A 46 -14.56 3.03 -14.61
C THR A 46 -14.75 1.99 -15.70
N ASP A 47 -15.83 2.11 -16.49
CA ASP A 47 -16.19 1.14 -17.51
C ASP A 47 -15.62 1.55 -18.86
N VAL A 48 -14.90 0.62 -19.49
CA VAL A 48 -14.24 0.84 -20.77
C VAL A 48 -14.58 -0.26 -21.76
N ALA A 49 -14.54 0.07 -23.05
CA ALA A 49 -14.73 -0.88 -24.15
C ALA A 49 -13.51 -0.88 -25.06
N ILE A 50 -12.99 -2.07 -25.37
CA ILE A 50 -11.93 -2.32 -26.34
C ILE A 50 -12.57 -3.04 -27.52
N SER A 51 -12.31 -2.58 -28.74
CA SER A 51 -12.76 -3.26 -29.97
C SER A 51 -11.57 -3.79 -30.73
N LEU A 52 -11.58 -5.10 -30.99
CA LEU A 52 -10.60 -5.79 -31.81
C LEU A 52 -11.26 -6.24 -33.11
N GLN A 53 -10.62 -5.94 -34.24
CA GLN A 53 -11.08 -6.37 -35.55
C GLN A 53 -10.38 -7.68 -35.92
N ASP A 54 -11.17 -8.61 -36.45
CA ASP A 54 -10.72 -9.91 -36.97
C ASP A 54 -9.86 -10.70 -35.96
N ALA A 55 -10.19 -10.58 -34.66
CA ALA A 55 -9.55 -11.34 -33.59
C ALA A 55 -10.04 -12.80 -33.61
N PRO A 56 -9.17 -13.79 -33.86
CA PRO A 56 -9.55 -15.20 -33.77
C PRO A 56 -10.05 -15.57 -32.37
N GLY A 57 -10.90 -16.58 -32.29
CA GLY A 57 -11.29 -17.16 -30.99
C GLY A 57 -10.08 -17.81 -30.31
N GLY A 58 -9.88 -17.56 -29.02
CA GLY A 58 -8.72 -18.10 -28.29
C GLY A 58 -8.45 -17.40 -26.96
N VAL A 59 -7.37 -17.80 -26.29
CA VAL A 59 -6.90 -17.16 -25.06
C VAL A 59 -5.96 -16.02 -25.42
N TYR A 60 -6.21 -14.84 -24.84
CA TYR A 60 -5.40 -13.65 -25.03
C TYR A 60 -4.81 -13.19 -23.72
N ARG A 61 -3.55 -12.76 -23.77
CA ARG A 61 -2.86 -12.03 -22.72
C ARG A 61 -3.09 -10.54 -22.92
N PHE A 62 -3.61 -9.88 -21.89
CA PHE A 62 -3.76 -8.43 -21.81
C PHE A 62 -2.69 -7.88 -20.89
N GLU A 63 -1.95 -6.90 -21.37
CA GLU A 63 -1.03 -6.06 -20.59
C GLU A 63 -1.57 -4.63 -20.62
N LEU A 64 -1.96 -4.11 -19.45
CA LEU A 64 -2.55 -2.79 -19.30
C LEU A 64 -1.55 -1.86 -18.63
N SER A 65 -1.14 -0.83 -19.36
CA SER A 65 -0.11 0.14 -19.00
C SER A 65 -0.72 1.54 -18.74
N PRO A 66 -1.10 1.83 -17.49
CA PRO A 66 -1.48 3.17 -17.03
C PRO A 66 -0.25 4.08 -16.86
N THR A 67 -0.46 5.37 -16.54
CA THR A 67 0.66 6.31 -16.28
C THR A 67 1.01 6.44 -14.80
N ASN A 68 -0.01 6.51 -13.94
CA ASN A 68 0.16 6.76 -12.50
C ASN A 68 0.07 5.49 -11.63
N TYR A 69 -0.12 4.33 -12.26
CA TYR A 69 -0.36 3.06 -11.60
C TYR A 69 0.56 1.96 -12.15
N GLN A 70 0.59 0.81 -11.48
CA GLN A 70 1.36 -0.35 -11.92
C GLN A 70 0.77 -1.00 -13.17
N VAL A 71 1.63 -1.63 -13.96
CA VAL A 71 1.21 -2.43 -15.13
C VAL A 71 0.57 -3.74 -14.66
N ILE A 72 -0.59 -4.06 -15.21
CA ILE A 72 -1.37 -5.25 -14.85
C ILE A 72 -1.44 -6.22 -16.03
N GLN A 73 -1.26 -7.51 -15.74
CA GLN A 73 -1.41 -8.58 -16.73
C GLN A 73 -2.52 -9.55 -16.35
N PHE A 74 -3.33 -9.95 -17.32
CA PHE A 74 -4.28 -11.05 -17.13
C PHE A 74 -4.56 -11.78 -18.44
N PHE A 75 -5.21 -12.94 -18.35
CA PHE A 75 -5.66 -13.71 -19.50
C PHE A 75 -7.18 -13.67 -19.64
N LEU A 76 -7.67 -13.62 -20.88
CA LEU A 76 -9.09 -13.67 -21.19
C LEU A 76 -9.33 -14.49 -22.46
N THR A 77 -10.28 -15.41 -22.40
CA THR A 77 -10.75 -16.14 -23.58
C THR A 77 -11.72 -15.28 -24.37
N LEU A 78 -11.42 -15.06 -25.65
CA LEU A 78 -12.25 -14.31 -26.58
C LEU A 78 -12.94 -15.25 -27.56
N PRO A 79 -14.24 -15.06 -27.86
CA PRO A 79 -14.90 -15.70 -28.97
C PRO A 79 -14.49 -15.05 -30.32
N PRO A 80 -14.70 -15.75 -31.45
CA PRO A 80 -14.60 -15.13 -32.76
C PRO A 80 -15.78 -14.17 -32.98
N GLY A 81 -15.60 -12.89 -32.64
CA GLY A 81 -16.63 -11.86 -32.70
C GLY A 81 -17.60 -11.83 -31.51
N GLY A 82 -18.30 -10.71 -31.33
CA GLY A 82 -19.31 -10.53 -30.28
C GLY A 82 -18.84 -9.67 -29.10
N THR A 83 -19.52 -9.76 -27.96
CA THR A 83 -19.18 -8.98 -26.75
C THR A 83 -18.78 -9.89 -25.59
N VAL A 84 -17.64 -9.59 -24.97
CA VAL A 84 -17.17 -10.22 -23.72
C VAL A 84 -17.19 -9.20 -22.61
N VAL A 85 -17.74 -9.57 -21.45
CA VAL A 85 -17.76 -8.71 -20.26
C VAL A 85 -16.98 -9.39 -19.14
N ARG A 86 -15.87 -8.79 -18.69
CA ARG A 86 -15.15 -9.27 -17.51
C ARG A 86 -15.89 -8.79 -16.26
N LYS A 87 -16.47 -9.73 -15.50
CA LYS A 87 -17.26 -9.42 -14.29
C LYS A 87 -16.42 -8.81 -13.16
N LYS A 88 -15.21 -9.32 -12.95
CA LYS A 88 -14.29 -8.83 -11.91
C LYS A 88 -13.59 -7.57 -12.41
N SER A 89 -13.58 -6.53 -11.57
CA SER A 89 -12.84 -5.30 -11.85
C SER A 89 -11.34 -5.56 -11.87
N ILE A 90 -10.63 -4.79 -12.69
CA ILE A 90 -9.18 -4.76 -12.75
C ILE A 90 -8.72 -3.68 -11.81
N VAL A 91 -8.01 -4.08 -10.76
CA VAL A 91 -7.53 -3.18 -9.71
C VAL A 91 -6.09 -2.83 -9.99
N PHE A 92 -5.79 -1.55 -10.13
CA PHE A 92 -4.47 -1.03 -10.38
C PHE A 92 -3.89 -0.44 -9.09
N PRO A 93 -2.87 -1.08 -8.49
CA PRO A 93 -2.15 -0.46 -7.38
C PRO A 93 -1.33 0.73 -7.90
N VAL A 94 -1.10 1.71 -7.04
CA VAL A 94 -0.35 2.92 -7.41
C VAL A 94 1.10 2.61 -7.81
N ASP A 95 1.64 3.37 -8.75
CA ASP A 95 3.08 3.48 -8.95
C ASP A 95 3.63 4.52 -7.97
N ALA A 96 4.33 4.05 -6.93
CA ALA A 96 4.78 4.90 -5.84
C ALA A 96 5.76 6.00 -6.29
N ASP A 97 6.48 5.79 -7.39
CA ASP A 97 7.42 6.77 -7.95
C ASP A 97 6.68 7.90 -8.71
N ARG A 98 5.38 7.74 -8.96
CA ARG A 98 4.53 8.76 -9.60
C ARG A 98 3.82 9.65 -8.59
N VAL A 99 3.74 9.23 -7.34
CA VAL A 99 3.09 9.98 -6.27
C VAL A 99 3.95 11.17 -5.88
N ILE A 100 3.42 12.39 -6.04
CA ILE A 100 4.12 13.62 -5.64
C ILE A 100 3.75 14.09 -4.24
N ASN A 101 2.53 13.76 -3.78
CA ASN A 101 2.01 14.17 -2.49
C ASN A 101 0.81 13.28 -2.09
N ILE A 102 0.32 13.46 -0.86
CA ILE A 102 -0.91 12.83 -0.37
C ILE A 102 -1.92 13.90 0.07
N SER A 103 -3.20 13.59 -0.10
CA SER A 103 -4.30 14.34 0.51
C SER A 103 -4.72 13.61 1.79
N ALA A 104 -4.21 14.06 2.93
CA ALA A 104 -4.54 13.54 4.26
C ALA A 104 -5.47 14.53 5.01
N PRO A 105 -6.18 14.08 6.06
CA PRO A 105 -7.03 14.96 6.86
C PRO A 105 -6.18 15.96 7.64
N ASP A 106 -6.77 17.11 7.96
CA ASP A 106 -6.13 18.06 8.88
C ASP A 106 -6.03 17.44 10.28
N PHE A 107 -5.08 17.93 11.10
CA PHE A 107 -4.83 17.39 12.44
C PHE A 107 -6.12 17.28 13.28
N ARG A 108 -6.97 18.30 13.23
CA ARG A 108 -8.24 18.37 13.99
C ARG A 108 -9.30 17.37 13.52
N GLN A 109 -9.13 16.79 12.33
CA GLN A 109 -10.00 15.78 11.75
C GLN A 109 -9.50 14.35 11.98
N LEU A 110 -8.31 14.19 12.58
CA LEU A 110 -7.79 12.88 12.93
C LEU A 110 -8.61 12.26 14.07
N ASP A 111 -8.52 10.93 14.21
CA ASP A 111 -9.07 10.25 15.38
C ASP A 111 -8.46 10.82 16.67
N GLN A 112 -9.29 10.96 17.72
CA GLN A 112 -8.86 11.54 18.99
C GLN A 112 -7.67 10.82 19.60
N LYS A 113 -7.55 9.49 19.43
CA LYS A 113 -6.41 8.71 19.94
C LYS A 113 -5.11 9.12 19.27
N LEU A 114 -5.15 9.34 17.96
CA LEU A 114 -3.98 9.78 17.20
C LEU A 114 -3.60 11.22 17.56
N GLN A 115 -4.59 12.10 17.75
CA GLN A 115 -4.34 13.47 18.23
C GLN A 115 -3.67 13.46 19.60
N THR A 116 -4.17 12.66 20.55
CA THR A 116 -3.59 12.52 21.89
C THR A 116 -2.15 12.00 21.83
N PHE A 117 -1.92 10.93 21.05
CA PHE A 117 -0.58 10.37 20.86
C PHE A 117 0.40 11.40 20.31
N LEU A 118 0.01 12.17 19.29
CA LEU A 118 0.85 13.21 18.70
C LEU A 118 1.10 14.39 19.66
N ASN A 119 0.11 14.77 20.48
CA ASN A 119 0.26 15.82 21.49
C ASN A 119 1.21 15.41 22.63
N ALA A 120 1.19 14.13 23.02
CA ALA A 120 2.10 13.58 24.01
C ALA A 120 3.52 13.33 23.47
N SER A 121 3.66 13.26 22.14
CA SER A 121 4.94 13.09 21.47
C SER A 121 5.80 14.34 21.53
N SER A 122 7.10 14.16 21.41
CA SER A 122 8.04 15.27 21.27
C SER A 122 9.19 14.74 20.45
N ILE A 123 9.23 15.02 19.15
CA ILE A 123 10.26 14.47 18.26
C ILE A 123 10.97 15.57 17.47
N MET A 124 12.23 15.33 17.13
CA MET A 124 13.04 16.25 16.34
C MET A 124 12.97 15.82 14.87
N LEU A 125 12.36 16.65 14.03
CA LEU A 125 12.27 16.41 12.59
C LEU A 125 13.11 17.45 11.85
N ASN A 126 14.30 17.07 11.38
CA ASN A 126 15.20 17.86 10.53
C ASN A 126 15.43 19.33 10.96
N SER A 127 15.19 19.65 12.23
CA SER A 127 15.22 20.98 12.81
C SER A 127 15.81 20.91 14.22
N THR A 128 16.17 22.04 14.79
CA THR A 128 16.68 22.12 16.17
C THR A 128 15.60 21.93 17.22
N ASP A 129 14.34 22.10 16.84
CA ASP A 129 13.22 22.18 17.77
C ASP A 129 12.46 20.85 17.84
N ARG A 130 12.02 20.48 19.05
CA ARG A 130 11.16 19.32 19.22
C ARG A 130 9.72 19.71 18.93
N LEU A 131 9.08 19.00 18.00
CA LEU A 131 7.71 19.23 17.58
C LEU A 131 6.75 18.26 18.26
N ASN A 132 5.52 18.71 18.49
CA ASN A 132 4.41 17.90 18.98
C ASN A 132 3.07 18.30 18.32
N GLY A 133 2.05 17.49 18.53
CA GLY A 133 0.67 17.77 18.13
C GLY A 133 0.50 18.14 16.65
N GLU A 134 -0.22 19.23 16.42
CA GLU A 134 -0.48 19.77 15.08
C GLU A 134 0.80 20.22 14.35
N ALA A 135 1.73 20.85 15.07
CA ALA A 135 3.00 21.31 14.49
C ALA A 135 3.84 20.13 13.99
N LEU A 136 3.93 19.06 14.79
CA LEU A 136 4.54 17.80 14.39
C LEU A 136 3.85 17.23 13.16
N TYR A 137 2.53 17.03 13.20
CA TYR A 137 1.79 16.44 12.09
C TYR A 137 1.95 17.22 10.78
N ASN A 138 1.94 18.55 10.84
CA ASN A 138 2.07 19.41 9.66
C ASN A 138 3.50 19.41 9.08
N SER A 139 4.52 19.15 9.90
CA SER A 139 5.91 19.05 9.46
C SER A 139 6.27 17.72 8.77
N LEU A 140 5.44 16.67 8.92
CA LEU A 140 5.71 15.36 8.33
C LEU A 140 5.67 15.42 6.80
N GLN A 141 6.76 15.00 6.17
CA GLN A 141 6.81 14.76 4.73
C GLN A 141 5.80 13.69 4.30
N PRO A 142 5.34 13.67 3.03
CA PRO A 142 4.25 12.80 2.58
C PRO A 142 4.44 11.31 2.91
N LYS A 143 5.65 10.77 2.74
CA LYS A 143 5.93 9.35 3.05
C LYS A 143 5.85 9.05 4.55
N LEU A 144 6.44 9.89 5.40
CA LEU A 144 6.35 9.73 6.86
C LEU A 144 4.91 9.87 7.36
N LYS A 145 4.16 10.82 6.79
CA LYS A 145 2.74 11.01 7.11
C LYS A 145 1.92 9.78 6.70
N ALA A 146 2.18 9.23 5.51
CA ALA A 146 1.55 7.98 5.07
C ALA A 146 1.89 6.80 6.00
N ALA A 147 3.15 6.67 6.42
CA ALA A 147 3.60 5.63 7.35
C ALA A 147 2.83 5.70 8.68
N LEU A 148 2.79 6.88 9.29
CA LEU A 148 2.05 7.12 10.53
C LEU A 148 0.56 6.75 10.38
N LEU A 149 -0.07 7.20 9.29
CA LEU A 149 -1.51 6.95 9.07
C LEU A 149 -1.80 5.47 8.82
N ASN A 150 -0.93 4.76 8.11
CA ASN A 150 -1.06 3.32 7.87
C ASN A 150 -0.87 2.50 9.15
N LEU A 151 0.18 2.80 9.92
CA LEU A 151 0.44 2.19 11.21
C LEU A 151 -0.72 2.43 12.17
N PHE A 152 -1.25 3.66 12.23
CA PHE A 152 -2.42 4.00 13.03
C PHE A 152 -3.65 3.16 12.65
N VAL A 153 -4.04 3.09 11.36
CA VAL A 153 -5.25 2.35 10.97
C VAL A 153 -5.09 0.84 11.15
N LYS A 154 -3.90 0.29 10.89
CA LYS A 154 -3.64 -1.15 11.08
C LYS A 154 -3.67 -1.50 12.57
N SER A 155 -2.89 -0.79 13.40
CA SER A 155 -2.84 -1.05 14.84
C SER A 155 -4.16 -0.76 15.56
N SER A 156 -4.98 0.18 15.07
CA SER A 156 -6.33 0.43 15.60
C SER A 156 -7.35 -0.65 15.22
N LYS A 157 -7.02 -1.54 14.27
CA LYS A 157 -7.85 -2.69 13.88
C LYS A 157 -7.30 -4.02 14.37
N THR A 158 -6.02 -4.09 14.72
CA THR A 158 -5.42 -5.28 15.32
C THR A 158 -5.80 -5.37 16.79
N LYS A 159 -6.48 -6.46 17.17
CA LYS A 159 -6.85 -6.74 18.56
C LYS A 159 -5.68 -7.33 19.34
N VAL A 160 -5.57 -6.92 20.60
CA VAL A 160 -4.66 -7.47 21.61
C VAL A 160 -5.47 -7.52 22.90
N GLY A 161 -5.89 -8.74 23.29
CA GLY A 161 -6.86 -8.92 24.36
C GLY A 161 -8.19 -8.21 24.08
N GLN A 162 -8.63 -7.36 25.01
CA GLN A 162 -9.87 -6.57 24.86
C GLN A 162 -9.64 -5.22 24.15
N LYS A 163 -8.38 -4.81 24.01
CA LYS A 163 -7.98 -3.54 23.40
C LYS A 163 -7.52 -3.74 21.96
N THR A 164 -7.29 -2.64 21.26
CA THR A 164 -6.54 -2.63 20.01
C THR A 164 -5.07 -2.36 20.30
N CYS A 165 -4.17 -2.74 19.40
CA CYS A 165 -2.75 -2.46 19.57
C CYS A 165 -2.49 -0.96 19.79
N PHE A 166 -3.17 -0.07 19.04
CA PHE A 166 -3.00 1.38 19.21
C PHE A 166 -3.51 1.93 20.55
N ASP A 167 -4.45 1.26 21.23
CA ASP A 167 -4.92 1.72 22.53
C ASP A 167 -3.80 1.76 23.57
N PHE A 168 -2.82 0.85 23.47
CA PHE A 168 -1.64 0.81 24.34
C PHE A 168 -0.63 1.91 24.07
N LEU A 169 -0.72 2.59 22.92
CA LEU A 169 0.16 3.70 22.54
C LEU A 169 -0.50 5.06 22.82
N SER A 170 -1.84 5.13 22.80
CA SER A 170 -2.60 6.38 22.75
C SER A 170 -2.32 7.37 23.90
N SER A 171 -1.88 6.88 25.06
CA SER A 171 -1.50 7.67 26.25
C SER A 171 0.00 7.90 26.38
N HIS A 172 0.79 7.42 25.42
CA HIS A 172 2.25 7.44 25.45
C HIS A 172 2.80 8.34 24.33
N SER A 173 4.13 8.43 24.25
CA SER A 173 4.81 9.32 23.31
C SER A 173 5.54 8.55 22.22
N MET A 174 5.50 9.10 21.01
CA MET A 174 6.40 8.71 19.93
C MET A 174 7.81 9.14 20.27
N VAL A 175 8.75 8.24 20.01
CA VAL A 175 10.20 8.45 20.16
C VAL A 175 10.82 8.77 18.80
N GLU A 176 10.47 8.00 17.78
CA GLU A 176 11.01 8.12 16.43
C GLU A 176 9.97 7.61 15.40
N LEU A 177 10.01 8.18 14.19
CA LEU A 177 9.19 7.76 13.06
C LEU A 177 10.08 7.73 11.81
N ASP A 178 10.24 6.53 11.26
CA ASP A 178 10.96 6.28 10.03
C ASP A 178 9.98 6.04 8.86
N GLN A 179 10.51 5.76 7.67
CA GLN A 179 9.70 5.58 6.46
C GLN A 179 8.61 4.53 6.65
N ASP A 180 8.81 3.45 7.41
CA ASP A 180 7.85 2.36 7.61
C ASP A 180 7.75 1.86 9.06
N ARG A 181 8.38 2.58 10.02
CA ARG A 181 8.49 2.16 11.42
C ARG A 181 8.12 3.27 12.39
N LEU A 182 7.41 2.92 13.44
CA LEU A 182 7.06 3.80 14.55
C LEU A 182 7.68 3.26 15.85
N PHE A 183 8.52 4.07 16.48
CA PHE A 183 9.04 3.78 17.80
C PHE A 183 8.26 4.57 18.84
N ALA A 184 7.66 3.87 19.81
CA ALA A 184 6.81 4.49 20.81
C ALA A 184 7.04 3.91 22.20
N LYS A 185 6.86 4.76 23.22
CA LYS A 185 6.76 4.32 24.60
C LYS A 185 5.50 3.48 24.81
N ILE A 186 5.62 2.46 25.64
CA ILE A 186 4.52 1.56 26.01
C ILE A 186 4.69 1.11 27.46
N ASP A 187 3.65 0.50 28.01
CA ASP A 187 3.72 -0.25 29.26
C ASP A 187 3.97 -1.74 29.00
N ALA A 188 4.42 -2.46 30.04
CA ALA A 188 4.62 -3.91 30.00
C ALA A 188 3.37 -4.68 29.54
N SER A 189 2.17 -4.15 29.79
CA SER A 189 0.90 -4.78 29.41
C SER A 189 0.80 -5.10 27.92
N LEU A 190 1.31 -4.24 27.02
CA LEU A 190 1.28 -4.57 25.59
C LEU A 190 2.15 -5.79 25.28
N VAL A 191 3.31 -5.91 25.94
CA VAL A 191 4.23 -7.05 25.76
C VAL A 191 3.55 -8.35 26.24
N GLU A 192 2.99 -8.31 27.44
CA GLU A 192 2.33 -9.46 28.08
C GLU A 192 1.11 -9.92 27.29
N GLU A 193 0.21 -8.99 26.92
CA GLU A 193 -0.99 -9.32 26.17
C GLU A 193 -0.68 -9.77 24.74
N THR A 194 0.35 -9.22 24.09
CA THR A 194 0.81 -9.69 22.77
C THR A 194 1.38 -11.11 22.87
N GLY A 195 2.24 -11.38 23.86
CA GLY A 195 2.85 -12.69 24.06
C GLY A 195 1.86 -13.79 24.45
N ALA A 196 0.74 -13.42 25.08
CA ALA A 196 -0.34 -14.33 25.44
C ALA A 196 -1.39 -14.52 24.31
N SER A 197 -1.36 -13.69 23.26
CA SER A 197 -2.37 -13.72 22.20
C SER A 197 -2.09 -14.80 21.17
N ALA A 198 -3.14 -15.56 20.80
CA ALA A 198 -3.09 -16.52 19.71
C ALA A 198 -3.09 -15.87 18.31
N ASP A 199 -3.38 -14.56 18.23
CA ASP A 199 -3.40 -13.79 16.97
C ASP A 199 -2.00 -13.34 16.53
N PHE A 200 -0.98 -13.69 17.31
CA PHE A 200 0.42 -13.35 17.08
C PHE A 200 1.30 -14.59 17.10
N ARG A 201 2.39 -14.54 16.33
CA ARG A 201 3.48 -15.52 16.35
C ARG A 201 4.81 -14.82 16.57
N THR A 202 5.76 -15.50 17.20
CA THR A 202 7.13 -15.00 17.35
C THR A 202 7.74 -14.67 15.99
N ALA A 203 8.47 -13.56 15.92
CA ALA A 203 9.18 -13.11 14.73
C ALA A 203 10.68 -12.93 15.02
N ASP A 204 11.50 -13.08 13.98
CA ASP A 204 12.88 -12.62 14.04
C ASP A 204 12.90 -11.09 13.96
N PHE A 205 13.75 -10.48 14.77
CA PHE A 205 13.92 -9.03 14.85
C PHE A 205 15.36 -8.61 14.56
N SER A 206 16.22 -9.50 14.04
CA SER A 206 17.64 -9.23 13.76
C SER A 206 17.87 -7.98 12.90
N LEU A 207 16.96 -7.70 11.95
CA LEU A 207 17.00 -6.55 11.03
C LEU A 207 16.40 -5.25 11.61
N HIS A 208 15.94 -5.26 12.86
CA HIS A 208 15.43 -4.05 13.50
C HIS A 208 16.57 -3.14 13.97
N LYS A 209 16.26 -1.86 14.12
CA LYS A 209 17.21 -0.86 14.58
C LYS A 209 17.30 -0.92 16.11
N ASP A 210 18.52 -0.78 16.65
CA ASP A 210 18.69 -0.55 18.09
C ASP A 210 18.49 0.93 18.41
N ILE A 211 17.74 1.22 19.47
CA ILE A 211 17.61 2.55 20.05
C ILE A 211 18.21 2.52 21.46
N PRO A 212 19.48 2.90 21.64
CA PRO A 212 20.07 3.02 22.98
C PRO A 212 19.27 3.99 23.87
N PRO A 213 19.12 3.74 25.18
CA PRO A 213 19.66 2.60 25.94
C PRO A 213 18.80 1.32 25.90
N TYR A 214 17.74 1.28 25.08
CA TYR A 214 16.84 0.13 25.01
C TYR A 214 17.50 -1.07 24.33
N LYS A 215 17.26 -2.25 24.89
CA LYS A 215 17.67 -3.53 24.31
C LYS A 215 16.45 -4.33 23.90
N ARG A 216 16.41 -4.72 22.63
CA ARG A 216 15.39 -5.63 22.07
C ARG A 216 15.41 -6.96 22.80
N PHE A 217 14.25 -7.52 23.10
CA PHE A 217 14.15 -8.82 23.80
C PHE A 217 13.03 -9.74 23.28
N ALA A 218 12.04 -9.21 22.56
CA ALA A 218 10.97 -10.02 21.98
C ALA A 218 10.43 -9.36 20.71
N SER A 219 9.92 -10.17 19.78
CA SER A 219 9.19 -9.68 18.62
C SER A 219 8.08 -10.63 18.22
N PHE A 220 6.96 -10.07 17.81
CA PHE A 220 5.77 -10.79 17.43
C PHE A 220 5.16 -10.17 16.18
N LYS A 221 4.55 -10.99 15.34
CA LYS A 221 3.80 -10.52 14.18
C LYS A 221 2.43 -11.14 14.09
N THR A 222 1.47 -10.38 13.60
CA THR A 222 0.11 -10.87 13.34
C THR A 222 0.11 -12.01 12.32
N LEU A 223 -0.97 -12.79 12.28
CA LEU A 223 -1.14 -13.94 11.38
C LEU A 223 -1.68 -13.59 9.98
N ASP A 224 -1.77 -12.30 9.62
CA ASP A 224 -2.24 -11.89 8.31
C ASP A 224 -1.45 -12.57 7.17
N ALA A 225 -2.11 -12.85 6.05
CA ALA A 225 -1.40 -13.36 4.88
C ALA A 225 -0.48 -12.29 4.27
N GLU A 226 -0.92 -11.03 4.29
CA GLU A 226 -0.21 -9.88 3.73
C GLU A 226 -0.38 -8.67 4.65
N GLY A 227 0.63 -7.81 4.78
CA GLY A 227 0.56 -6.61 5.61
C GLY A 227 0.53 -6.92 7.11
N ASN A 228 1.39 -7.85 7.55
CA ASN A 228 1.53 -8.22 8.96
C ASN A 228 1.95 -7.00 9.78
N LEU A 229 1.29 -6.78 10.91
CA LEU A 229 1.79 -5.85 11.92
C LEU A 229 2.80 -6.60 12.76
N GLN A 230 4.04 -6.11 12.79
CA GLN A 230 5.08 -6.64 13.66
C GLN A 230 5.40 -5.64 14.78
N LEU A 231 5.54 -6.19 15.99
CA LEU A 231 5.76 -5.48 17.25
C LEU A 231 7.05 -6.02 17.85
N THR A 232 8.11 -5.23 17.79
CA THR A 232 9.41 -5.55 18.37
C THR A 232 9.60 -4.76 19.66
N PHE A 233 9.74 -5.48 20.76
CA PHE A 233 9.81 -4.91 22.10
C PHE A 233 11.24 -4.76 22.57
N SER A 234 11.53 -3.58 23.11
CA SER A 234 12.78 -3.25 23.76
C SER A 234 12.53 -2.70 25.17
N ARG A 235 13.50 -2.85 26.06
CA ARG A 235 13.44 -2.29 27.41
C ARG A 235 14.75 -1.64 27.80
N ASN A 236 14.67 -0.59 28.60
CA ASN A 236 15.83 0.05 29.21
C ASN A 236 16.13 -0.62 30.56
N GLY A 237 17.23 -1.37 30.64
CA GLY A 237 17.60 -2.15 31.83
C GLY A 237 16.89 -3.49 31.95
N THR A 238 17.00 -4.13 33.12
CA THR A 238 16.43 -5.46 33.40
C THR A 238 15.20 -5.43 34.32
N THR A 239 14.92 -4.28 34.94
CA THR A 239 13.82 -4.03 35.89
C THR A 239 13.15 -2.68 35.60
N GLY A 240 11.87 -2.52 35.95
CA GLY A 240 11.09 -1.29 35.74
C GLY A 240 10.13 -1.33 34.55
N ASN A 241 9.32 -0.26 34.40
CA ASN A 241 8.32 -0.11 33.33
C ASN A 241 8.77 0.91 32.27
N ASP A 242 9.99 0.73 31.74
CA ASP A 242 10.53 1.59 30.68
C ASP A 242 10.70 0.80 29.37
N TYR A 243 9.59 0.67 28.65
CA TYR A 243 9.48 -0.13 27.45
C TYR A 243 9.32 0.73 26.19
N LEU A 244 9.81 0.17 25.09
CA LEU A 244 9.69 0.72 23.75
C LEU A 244 9.13 -0.37 22.83
N VAL A 245 8.21 0.00 21.96
CA VAL A 245 7.82 -0.81 20.81
C VAL A 245 8.37 -0.17 19.55
N ASP A 246 8.96 -0.99 18.68
CA ASP A 246 9.17 -0.74 17.27
C ASP A 246 8.04 -1.44 16.52
N MET A 247 7.18 -0.64 15.90
CA MET A 247 6.00 -1.09 15.17
C MET A 247 6.21 -0.88 13.68
N ASP A 248 6.13 -1.96 12.92
CA ASP A 248 6.29 -1.96 11.47
C ASP A 248 5.20 -2.80 10.77
N ILE A 249 5.00 -2.52 9.49
CA ILE A 249 4.13 -3.33 8.63
C ILE A 249 4.97 -3.94 7.54
N ASP A 250 5.05 -5.27 7.54
CA ASP A 250 5.81 -6.00 6.55
C ASP A 250 5.11 -5.99 5.18
N GLU A 251 5.89 -5.77 4.14
CA GLU A 251 5.48 -5.68 2.73
C GLU A 251 5.90 -6.95 1.94
N ALA A 252 6.73 -7.82 2.52
CA ALA A 252 7.60 -8.79 1.83
C ALA A 252 6.96 -9.81 0.86
N GLN A 253 5.63 -9.96 0.80
CA GLN A 253 4.95 -10.91 -0.11
C GLN A 253 3.83 -10.32 -1.00
N GLY A 254 3.38 -9.07 -0.76
CA GLY A 254 1.98 -8.74 -1.05
C GLY A 254 1.60 -8.25 -2.44
N ILE A 255 2.29 -7.24 -2.99
CA ILE A 255 1.73 -6.55 -4.17
C ILE A 255 1.67 -7.44 -5.42
N LYS A 256 2.70 -8.25 -5.67
CA LYS A 256 2.79 -9.06 -6.88
C LYS A 256 1.69 -10.13 -6.92
N HIS A 257 1.49 -10.85 -5.82
CA HIS A 257 0.49 -11.90 -5.72
C HIS A 257 -0.94 -11.34 -5.68
N LEU A 258 -1.13 -10.18 -5.05
CA LEU A 258 -2.47 -9.61 -4.87
C LEU A 258 -3.03 -8.98 -6.14
N PHE A 259 -2.17 -8.45 -7.02
CA PHE A 259 -2.59 -7.60 -8.15
C PHE A 259 -2.16 -8.09 -9.55
N GLU A 260 -1.47 -9.23 -9.70
CA GLU A 260 -1.02 -9.72 -11.02
C GLU A 260 -0.07 -8.73 -11.75
N VAL A 261 0.80 -8.04 -11.00
CA VAL A 261 1.72 -6.99 -11.52
C VAL A 261 2.94 -7.60 -12.22
N ILE A 262 3.35 -7.02 -13.36
CA ILE A 262 4.46 -7.52 -14.21
C ILE A 262 5.86 -7.21 -13.63
N GLN A 263 6.03 -6.15 -12.84
CA GLN A 263 7.36 -5.70 -12.39
C GLN A 263 7.82 -6.33 -11.07
N ASN A 264 9.15 -6.52 -10.94
CA ASN A 264 9.82 -6.83 -9.68
C ASN A 264 9.79 -5.60 -8.76
N ILE A 265 8.78 -5.52 -7.88
CA ILE A 265 8.62 -4.37 -6.96
C ILE A 265 9.58 -4.43 -5.76
N PHE A 266 10.30 -5.53 -5.51
CA PHE A 266 11.06 -5.70 -4.27
C PHE A 266 12.57 -5.86 -4.44
N ALA A 267 13.28 -4.74 -4.23
CA ALA A 267 14.71 -4.75 -3.91
C ALA A 267 15.11 -3.55 -3.01
N GLY A 268 14.18 -3.01 -2.20
CA GLY A 268 14.40 -1.80 -1.42
C GLY A 268 13.63 -1.76 -0.10
N LEU A 269 13.75 -0.64 0.62
CA LEU A 269 13.00 -0.35 1.84
C LEU A 269 11.49 -0.32 1.58
N THR A 270 10.71 -0.79 2.55
CA THR A 270 9.24 -0.77 2.52
C THR A 270 8.71 0.61 2.14
N ASN A 271 7.80 0.66 1.17
CA ASN A 271 7.18 1.91 0.74
C ASN A 271 5.79 2.07 1.39
N PRO A 272 5.53 3.15 2.15
CA PRO A 272 4.22 3.39 2.78
C PRO A 272 3.05 3.41 1.80
N TYR A 273 3.30 3.81 0.56
CA TYR A 273 2.25 3.82 -0.45
C TYR A 273 1.83 2.41 -0.83
N HIS A 274 2.79 1.48 -0.91
CA HIS A 274 2.51 0.06 -1.13
C HIS A 274 1.82 -0.59 0.06
N VAL A 275 2.24 -0.28 1.29
CA VAL A 275 1.56 -0.74 2.51
C VAL A 275 0.06 -0.38 2.46
N ARG A 276 -0.26 0.84 2.06
CA ARG A 276 -1.65 1.29 1.88
C ARG A 276 -2.42 0.47 0.83
N GLU A 277 -1.79 0.13 -0.30
CA GLU A 277 -2.41 -0.77 -1.30
C GLU A 277 -2.71 -2.16 -0.70
N ILE A 278 -1.74 -2.74 0.02
CA ILE A 278 -1.86 -4.07 0.66
C ILE A 278 -2.97 -4.06 1.71
N LEU A 279 -2.95 -3.09 2.62
CA LEU A 279 -3.95 -2.98 3.70
C LEU A 279 -5.37 -2.89 3.14
N MET A 280 -5.56 -2.13 2.06
CA MET A 280 -6.88 -1.99 1.45
C MET A 280 -7.31 -3.28 0.74
N ALA A 281 -6.45 -3.89 -0.07
CA ALA A 281 -6.83 -5.02 -0.92
C ALA A 281 -6.85 -6.36 -0.19
N ALA A 282 -5.93 -6.61 0.74
CA ALA A 282 -5.85 -7.88 1.47
C ALA A 282 -6.74 -7.88 2.73
N GLN A 283 -6.90 -6.73 3.39
CA GLN A 283 -7.54 -6.66 4.71
C GLN A 283 -8.78 -5.73 4.74
N GLY A 284 -9.13 -5.07 3.63
CA GLY A 284 -10.25 -4.12 3.58
C GLY A 284 -10.05 -2.90 4.49
N ILE A 285 -8.81 -2.61 4.89
CA ILE A 285 -8.51 -1.48 5.76
C ILE A 285 -8.42 -0.21 4.91
N LYS A 286 -9.49 0.60 4.99
CA LYS A 286 -9.56 1.88 4.31
C LYS A 286 -8.47 2.83 4.80
N PRO A 287 -7.65 3.41 3.91
CA PRO A 287 -6.65 4.39 4.27
C PRO A 287 -7.28 5.74 4.59
N LEU A 288 -6.55 6.57 5.33
CA LEU A 288 -6.98 7.93 5.69
C LEU A 288 -6.60 8.99 4.67
N TYR A 289 -5.93 8.62 3.57
CA TYR A 289 -5.43 9.55 2.58
C TYR A 289 -5.60 9.01 1.14
N THR A 290 -5.54 9.94 0.18
CA THR A 290 -5.46 9.63 -1.25
C THR A 290 -4.17 10.18 -1.85
N PHE A 291 -3.77 9.67 -3.01
CA PHE A 291 -2.60 10.17 -3.72
C PHE A 291 -2.89 11.43 -4.52
N GLN A 292 -1.85 12.23 -4.72
CA GLN A 292 -1.82 13.32 -5.68
C GLN A 292 -0.69 13.05 -6.68
N PHE A 293 -0.97 13.21 -7.96
CA PHE A 293 -0.03 12.99 -9.07
C PHE A 293 0.30 14.32 -9.75
N ALA A 294 1.50 14.41 -10.35
CA ALA A 294 2.01 15.66 -10.94
C ALA A 294 1.12 16.22 -12.07
N GLN A 295 0.45 15.35 -12.81
CA GLN A 295 -0.54 15.67 -13.85
C GLN A 295 -1.19 14.37 -14.32
N LYS A 296 -2.49 14.41 -14.64
CA LYS A 296 -3.10 13.38 -15.50
C LYS A 296 -2.34 13.40 -16.82
N LYS A 297 -1.63 12.32 -17.15
CA LYS A 297 -0.90 12.21 -18.41
C LYS A 297 -1.61 11.21 -19.31
N VAL A 298 -1.44 11.40 -20.61
CA VAL A 298 -1.84 10.40 -21.60
C VAL A 298 -0.82 9.28 -21.53
N ALA A 299 -1.28 8.05 -21.30
CA ALA A 299 -0.40 6.88 -21.34
C ALA A 299 0.23 6.82 -22.74
N ARG A 300 1.57 6.75 -22.77
CA ARG A 300 2.31 6.75 -24.02
C ARG A 300 2.54 5.32 -24.46
N ILE A 301 2.28 5.07 -25.75
CA ILE A 301 2.79 3.88 -26.42
C ILE A 301 4.32 3.97 -26.40
N ALA A 302 4.98 3.01 -25.76
CA ALA A 302 6.42 2.84 -25.96
C ALA A 302 6.63 2.47 -27.44
N LYS A 303 7.42 3.25 -28.19
CA LYS A 303 7.86 2.83 -29.52
C LYS A 303 8.57 1.49 -29.35
N ALA A 304 8.02 0.42 -29.91
CA ALA A 304 8.69 -0.86 -29.99
C ALA A 304 10.11 -0.64 -30.57
N ALA A 305 11.12 -1.12 -29.86
CA ALA A 305 12.48 -1.13 -30.36
C ALA A 305 12.53 -2.01 -31.62
N GLY A 306 12.74 -1.35 -32.75
CA GLY A 306 13.03 -1.86 -34.09
C GLY A 306 12.85 -3.35 -34.36
N SER A 307 11.83 -3.68 -35.15
CA SER A 307 11.90 -4.81 -36.07
C SER A 307 13.13 -4.64 -36.97
N ARG A 308 14.11 -5.54 -36.84
CA ARG A 308 15.09 -5.75 -37.91
C ARG A 308 14.42 -6.58 -38.99
N SER A 309 14.39 -5.99 -40.18
CA SER A 309 14.11 -6.59 -41.49
C SER A 309 14.88 -7.88 -41.73
#